data_AF-A0A952HXC5-F1
#
_entry.id   AF-A0A952HXC5-F1
#
_cell.length_a   1.000
_cell.length_b   1.000
_cell.length_c   1.000
_cell.angle_alpha   90.00
_cell.angle_beta   90.00
_cell.angle_gamma   90.00
#
_symmetry.space_group_name_H-M   'P 1'
#
loop_
_entity.id
_entity.type
_entity.pdbx_description
1 polymer ?
#
loop_
_entity_poly.entity_id
_entity_poly.type
_entity_poly.pdbx_seq_one_letter_code
_entity_poly.pdbx_strand_id
1 'polypeptide(L)'
;MNRRELLKGAALAVSGLTFGSSLLSNVFAVELADAPPPKKPYEEALKEITGGKTVADSDKVKIIAPEIAENGAVVPVTVEVELPIEQVKAIHILADKNHNARTMSVEFTPANGKAYISTRIRLAESMNVVAIAQLADGSFIKAQKPVKVTIGGCG
;
A
#
# COMPACT_ATOMS: atom_id res chain seq x y z
N MET A 1 -35.97 -16.76 21.35
CA MET A 1 -34.80 -17.65 21.42
C MET A 1 -33.61 -16.91 20.81
N ASN A 2 -32.73 -16.36 21.67
CA ASN A 2 -31.63 -15.49 21.26
C ASN A 2 -30.44 -16.33 20.77
N ARG A 3 -30.02 -16.13 19.52
CA ARG A 3 -28.88 -16.84 18.90
C ARG A 3 -27.56 -16.72 19.70
N ARG A 4 -27.43 -15.65 20.50
CA ARG A 4 -26.32 -15.41 21.42
C ARG A 4 -26.26 -16.35 22.62
N GLU A 5 -27.39 -16.83 23.12
CA GLU A 5 -27.45 -17.73 24.28
C GLU A 5 -27.16 -19.18 23.88
N LEU A 6 -27.57 -19.57 22.66
CA LEU A 6 -27.27 -20.89 22.09
C LEU A 6 -25.75 -21.12 21.90
N LEU A 7 -25.01 -20.07 21.50
CA LEU A 7 -23.56 -20.14 21.33
C LEU A 7 -22.80 -20.21 22.66
N LYS A 8 -23.33 -19.60 23.73
CA LYS A 8 -22.76 -19.75 25.08
C LYS A 8 -22.96 -21.15 25.65
N GLY A 9 -24.07 -21.81 25.28
CA GLY A 9 -24.38 -23.17 25.73
C GLY A 9 -23.51 -24.27 25.12
N ALA A 10 -22.82 -24.00 23.99
CA ALA A 10 -21.98 -25.00 23.32
C ALA A 10 -20.59 -25.20 23.96
N ALA A 11 -20.24 -24.44 25.01
CA ALA A 11 -18.92 -24.46 25.63
C ALA A 11 -18.74 -25.52 26.75
N LEU A 12 -19.73 -26.38 27.02
CA LEU A 12 -19.62 -27.40 28.07
C LEU A 12 -19.99 -28.79 27.57
N ALA A 13 -19.02 -29.45 26.94
CA ALA A 13 -18.95 -30.91 26.86
C ALA A 13 -17.47 -31.36 26.78
N VAL A 14 -16.73 -31.16 27.88
CA VAL A 14 -15.44 -31.82 28.10
C VAL A 14 -15.70 -33.06 28.97
N SER A 15 -15.73 -34.23 28.34
CA SER A 15 -15.48 -35.49 29.05
C SER A 15 -15.00 -36.55 28.06
N GLY A 16 -13.70 -36.84 28.08
CA GLY A 16 -13.12 -37.92 27.29
C GLY A 16 -11.64 -37.74 27.01
N LEU A 17 -10.80 -37.98 28.02
CA LEU A 17 -9.36 -38.18 27.88
C LEU A 17 -9.10 -39.38 26.93
N THR A 18 -8.27 -39.19 25.91
CA THR A 18 -6.99 -39.92 25.66
C THR A 18 -6.57 -39.91 24.17
N PHE A 19 -5.26 -39.79 23.97
CA PHE A 19 -4.47 -39.95 22.72
C PHE A 19 -4.50 -38.85 21.66
N GLY A 20 -3.44 -38.03 21.64
CA GLY A 20 -3.09 -37.20 20.47
C GLY A 20 -2.22 -35.99 20.80
N SER A 21 -0.92 -36.22 21.02
CA SER A 21 0.10 -35.18 21.24
C SER A 21 0.42 -34.38 19.96
N SER A 22 -0.56 -33.69 19.36
CA SER A 22 -0.31 -32.86 18.16
C SER A 22 -1.28 -31.69 17.90
N LEU A 23 -2.19 -31.32 18.82
CA LEU A 23 -3.22 -30.31 18.54
C LEU A 23 -3.14 -29.01 19.36
N LEU A 24 -2.05 -28.76 20.09
CA LEU A 24 -1.93 -27.57 20.97
C LEU A 24 -1.39 -26.30 20.29
N SER A 25 -1.22 -26.27 18.97
CA SER A 25 -0.68 -25.08 18.29
C SER A 25 -1.72 -24.02 17.94
N ASN A 26 -3.03 -24.33 18.00
CA ASN A 26 -4.08 -23.47 17.44
C ASN A 26 -5.02 -22.81 18.46
N VAL A 27 -4.71 -22.84 19.76
CA VAL A 27 -5.56 -22.21 20.80
C VAL A 27 -5.24 -20.72 21.02
N PHE A 28 -4.16 -20.19 20.41
CA PHE A 28 -3.80 -18.76 20.46
C PHE A 28 -4.24 -17.96 19.22
N ALA A 29 -5.31 -18.36 18.54
CA ALA A 29 -5.81 -17.66 17.35
C ALA A 29 -7.11 -16.85 17.60
N VAL A 30 -7.36 -16.44 18.85
CA VAL A 30 -8.56 -15.65 19.23
C VAL A 30 -8.17 -14.39 20.00
N GLU A 31 -7.19 -13.61 19.52
CA GLU A 31 -7.00 -12.23 20.02
C GLU A 31 -6.17 -11.33 19.08
N LEU A 32 -6.54 -11.22 17.80
CA LEU A 32 -5.93 -10.22 16.89
C LEU A 32 -6.94 -9.59 15.93
N ALA A 33 -8.23 -9.55 16.30
CA ALA A 33 -9.23 -8.91 15.45
C ALA A 33 -9.22 -7.37 15.54
N ASP A 34 -8.53 -6.78 16.52
CA ASP A 34 -8.59 -5.33 16.82
C ASP A 34 -7.21 -4.64 16.86
N ALA A 35 -6.15 -5.35 16.46
CA ALA A 35 -4.84 -4.71 16.30
C ALA A 35 -4.88 -3.82 15.04
N PRO A 36 -4.44 -2.54 15.11
CA PRO A 36 -4.31 -1.72 13.92
C PRO A 36 -3.39 -2.43 12.91
N PRO A 37 -3.66 -2.30 11.59
CA PRO A 37 -2.84 -2.95 10.58
C PRO A 37 -1.37 -2.59 10.79
N PRO A 38 -0.42 -3.48 10.49
CA PRO A 38 1.00 -3.17 10.68
C PRO A 38 1.40 -1.93 9.89
N LYS A 39 2.17 -1.05 10.51
CA LYS A 39 2.75 0.14 9.85
C LYS A 39 3.69 -0.33 8.76
N LYS A 40 3.56 0.24 7.56
CA LYS A 40 4.48 0.07 6.44
C LYS A 40 5.10 1.42 6.08
N PRO A 41 6.18 1.83 6.77
CA PRO A 41 6.81 3.12 6.53
C PRO A 41 7.44 3.17 5.13
N TYR A 42 7.70 4.40 4.65
CA TYR A 42 8.29 4.67 3.34
C TYR A 42 9.55 3.83 3.06
N GLU A 43 10.50 3.77 3.99
CA GLU A 43 11.77 3.05 3.82
C GLU A 43 11.58 1.54 3.62
N GLU A 44 10.60 0.95 4.30
CA GLU A 44 10.27 -0.47 4.14
C GLU A 44 9.59 -0.72 2.81
N ALA A 45 8.61 0.10 2.45
CA ALA A 45 7.93 0.03 1.16
C ALA A 45 8.90 0.22 -0.03
N LEU A 46 9.85 1.15 0.11
CA LEU A 46 10.90 1.40 -0.87
C LEU A 46 11.78 0.16 -1.04
N LYS A 47 12.24 -0.44 0.06
CA LYS A 47 13.05 -1.66 0.03
C LYS A 47 12.29 -2.86 -0.55
N GLU A 48 11.02 -3.03 -0.21
CA GLU A 48 10.15 -4.07 -0.80
C GLU A 48 10.04 -3.92 -2.33
N ILE A 49 9.91 -2.68 -2.82
CA ILE A 49 9.76 -2.39 -4.27
C ILE A 49 11.09 -2.56 -5.01
N THR A 50 12.19 -2.03 -4.46
CA THR A 50 13.46 -1.94 -5.19
C THR A 50 14.40 -3.11 -4.95
N GLY A 51 14.12 -3.95 -3.94
CA GLY A 51 15.03 -5.00 -3.49
C GLY A 51 16.35 -4.44 -2.96
N GLY A 52 16.36 -3.20 -2.48
CA GLY A 52 17.56 -2.50 -2.00
C GLY A 52 18.43 -1.86 -3.08
N LYS A 53 17.97 -1.83 -4.35
CA LYS A 53 18.65 -1.10 -5.43
C LYS A 53 18.48 0.42 -5.26
N THR A 54 19.47 1.16 -5.74
CA THR A 54 19.44 2.63 -5.79
C THR A 54 18.33 3.13 -6.70
N VAL A 55 17.63 4.19 -6.27
CA VAL A 55 16.61 4.88 -7.07
C VAL A 55 17.12 6.27 -7.41
N ALA A 56 17.25 6.56 -8.70
CA ALA A 56 17.74 7.86 -9.17
C ALA A 56 16.59 8.86 -9.36
N ASP A 57 16.81 10.13 -9.02
CA ASP A 57 15.89 11.19 -9.40
C ASP A 57 15.92 11.42 -10.93
N SER A 58 14.75 11.61 -11.55
CA SER A 58 14.65 11.81 -12.99
C SER A 58 13.47 12.69 -13.40
N ASP A 59 13.74 13.65 -14.27
CA ASP A 59 12.72 14.52 -14.87
C ASP A 59 11.78 13.78 -15.84
N LYS A 60 12.10 12.53 -16.19
CA LYS A 60 11.27 11.67 -17.04
C LYS A 60 10.01 11.20 -16.34
N VAL A 61 9.96 11.22 -15.00
CA VAL A 61 8.76 10.88 -14.23
C VAL A 61 8.04 12.18 -13.86
N LYS A 62 6.87 12.40 -14.44
CA LYS A 62 6.04 13.58 -14.19
C LYS A 62 4.91 13.23 -13.25
N ILE A 63 4.82 13.97 -12.14
CA ILE A 63 3.73 13.86 -11.17
C ILE A 63 2.89 15.13 -11.24
N ILE A 64 1.62 14.96 -11.57
CA ILE A 64 0.61 16.02 -11.56
C ILE A 64 -0.30 15.76 -10.37
N ALA A 65 -0.17 16.62 -9.36
CA ALA A 65 -0.98 16.62 -8.16
C ALA A 65 -1.22 18.09 -7.74
N PRO A 66 -2.33 18.39 -7.06
CA PRO A 66 -2.59 19.74 -6.56
C PRO A 66 -1.53 20.14 -5.52
N GLU A 67 -1.21 21.43 -5.43
CA GLU A 67 -0.31 21.91 -4.37
C GLU A 67 -0.98 21.85 -3.00
N ILE A 68 -2.30 22.09 -2.96
CA ILE A 68 -3.13 22.04 -1.77
C ILE A 68 -4.33 21.12 -2.04
N ALA A 69 -4.48 20.08 -1.22
CA ALA A 69 -5.63 19.21 -1.17
C ALA A 69 -6.58 19.64 -0.03
N GLU A 70 -7.77 20.10 -0.42
CA GLU A 70 -8.85 20.43 0.53
C GLU A 70 -9.39 19.17 1.23
N ASN A 71 -9.44 18.06 0.50
CA ASN A 71 -9.91 16.78 1.01
C ASN A 71 -8.84 15.69 0.78
N GLY A 72 -8.12 15.35 1.85
CA GLY A 72 -7.12 14.29 1.83
C GLY A 72 -7.69 12.90 1.55
N ALA A 73 -9.00 12.69 1.65
CA ALA A 73 -9.61 11.39 1.32
C ALA A 73 -9.68 11.13 -0.19
N VAL A 74 -9.58 12.17 -1.01
CA VAL A 74 -9.75 12.08 -2.46
C VAL A 74 -8.79 13.06 -3.17
N VAL A 75 -7.50 12.74 -3.19
CA VAL A 75 -6.49 13.56 -3.85
C VAL A 75 -6.22 13.03 -5.25
N PRO A 76 -6.50 13.81 -6.32
CA PRO A 76 -6.19 13.39 -7.68
C PRO A 76 -4.68 13.40 -7.91
N VAL A 77 -4.14 12.28 -8.38
CA VAL A 77 -2.73 12.12 -8.73
C VAL A 77 -2.64 11.48 -10.10
N THR A 78 -1.89 12.13 -10.97
CA THR A 78 -1.53 11.59 -12.28
C THR A 78 -0.03 11.43 -12.35
N VAL A 79 0.42 10.26 -12.82
CA VAL A 79 1.82 9.94 -13.05
C VAL A 79 2.00 9.56 -14.52
N GLU A 80 2.98 10.19 -15.15
CA GLU A 80 3.38 9.91 -16.52
C GLU A 80 4.89 9.67 -16.58
N VAL A 81 5.31 8.66 -17.33
CA VAL A 81 6.73 8.41 -17.60
C VAL A 81 7.00 8.70 -19.07
N GLU A 82 7.88 9.66 -19.34
CA GLU A 82 8.30 10.07 -20.69
C GLU A 82 9.37 9.12 -21.24
N LEU A 83 9.02 7.84 -21.32
CA LEU A 83 9.83 6.78 -21.92
C LEU A 83 8.93 5.90 -22.79
N PRO A 84 9.51 5.22 -23.80
CA PRO A 84 8.81 4.17 -24.53
C PRO A 84 8.27 3.11 -23.56
N ILE A 85 7.06 2.61 -23.82
CA ILE A 85 6.37 1.66 -22.92
C ILE A 85 7.17 0.36 -22.74
N GLU A 86 7.99 -0.02 -23.73
CA GLU A 86 8.87 -1.19 -23.69
C GLU A 86 9.96 -1.07 -22.62
N GLN A 87 10.29 0.16 -22.22
CA GLN A 87 11.31 0.44 -21.20
C GLN A 87 10.71 0.52 -19.80
N VAL A 88 9.39 0.60 -19.65
CA VAL A 88 8.73 0.77 -18.34
C VAL A 88 8.00 -0.52 -17.97
N LYS A 89 8.41 -1.13 -16.86
CA LYS A 89 7.81 -2.37 -16.35
C LYS A 89 6.68 -2.08 -15.37
N ALA A 90 6.86 -1.13 -14.47
CA ALA A 90 5.88 -0.80 -13.45
C ALA A 90 6.00 0.65 -12.98
N ILE A 91 4.90 1.19 -12.46
CA ILE A 91 4.89 2.45 -11.71
C ILE A 91 4.31 2.16 -10.32
N HIS A 92 5.02 2.65 -9.31
CA HIS A 92 4.62 2.59 -7.92
C HIS A 92 4.38 4.01 -7.40
N ILE A 93 3.28 4.21 -6.67
CA ILE A 93 2.97 5.47 -6.00
C ILE A 93 3.09 5.26 -4.49
N LEU A 94 3.90 6.10 -3.86
CA LEU A 94 4.18 6.12 -2.44
C LEU A 94 3.73 7.46 -1.84
N ALA A 95 3.26 7.40 -0.61
CA ALA A 95 2.86 8.55 0.20
C ALA A 95 3.62 8.50 1.53
N ASP A 96 4.67 9.31 1.66
CA ASP A 96 5.76 9.09 2.62
C ASP A 96 5.32 8.98 4.08
N LYS A 97 4.29 9.75 4.46
CA LYS A 97 3.82 9.85 5.85
C LYS A 97 2.52 9.10 6.12
N ASN A 98 2.01 8.33 5.15
CA ASN A 98 0.88 7.46 5.41
C ASN A 98 1.30 6.27 6.29
N HIS A 99 0.37 5.76 7.10
CA HIS A 99 0.57 4.54 7.90
C HIS A 99 1.00 3.35 7.03
N ASN A 100 0.45 3.26 5.82
CA ASN A 100 0.98 2.44 4.74
C ASN A 100 1.40 3.36 3.59
N ALA A 101 2.71 3.47 3.37
CA ALA A 101 3.25 4.34 2.34
C ALA A 101 2.91 3.86 0.93
N ARG A 102 2.86 2.53 0.71
CA ARG A 102 2.59 1.93 -0.60
C ARG A 102 1.11 2.08 -0.96
N THR A 103 0.84 3.09 -1.77
CA THR A 103 -0.54 3.45 -2.14
C THR A 103 -1.02 2.63 -3.32
N MET A 104 -0.19 2.49 -4.37
CA MET A 104 -0.56 1.76 -5.58
C MET A 104 0.68 1.21 -6.29
N SER A 105 0.52 0.12 -7.03
CA SER A 105 1.51 -0.40 -7.95
C SER A 105 0.78 -0.92 -9.18
N VAL A 106 1.23 -0.50 -10.36
CA VAL A 106 0.65 -0.89 -11.64
C VAL A 106 1.77 -1.39 -12.52
N GLU A 107 1.58 -2.60 -13.04
CA GLU A 107 2.49 -3.21 -14.00
C GLU A 107 2.00 -2.91 -15.41
N PHE A 108 2.95 -2.66 -16.30
CA PHE A 108 2.68 -2.34 -17.69
C PHE A 108 3.12 -3.47 -18.60
N THR A 109 2.45 -3.54 -19.74
CA THR A 109 2.82 -4.37 -20.87
C THR A 109 2.95 -3.49 -22.11
N PRO A 110 3.67 -3.94 -23.16
CA PRO A 110 3.76 -3.18 -24.40
C PRO A 110 2.39 -2.85 -25.03
N ALA A 111 1.35 -3.65 -24.75
CA ALA A 111 -0.01 -3.41 -25.24
C ALA A 111 -0.68 -2.16 -24.62
N ASN A 112 -0.15 -1.61 -23.52
CA ASN A 112 -0.70 -0.41 -22.89
C ASN A 112 -0.38 0.89 -23.67
N GLY A 113 0.61 0.87 -24.57
CA GLY A 113 0.99 2.00 -25.43
C GLY A 113 1.71 3.15 -24.72
N LYS A 114 1.33 3.51 -23.49
CA LYS A 114 1.96 4.57 -22.70
C LYS A 114 1.95 4.26 -21.20
N ALA A 115 3.03 4.62 -20.52
CA ALA A 115 3.16 4.53 -19.07
C ALA A 115 2.49 5.75 -18.41
N TYR A 116 1.16 5.70 -18.30
CA TYR A 116 0.33 6.77 -17.77
C TYR A 116 -0.70 6.21 -16.77
N ILE A 117 -0.84 6.86 -15.63
CA ILE A 117 -1.83 6.51 -14.61
C ILE A 117 -2.47 7.78 -14.07
N SER A 118 -3.80 7.80 -14.00
CA SER A 118 -4.55 8.83 -13.27
C SER A 118 -5.46 8.14 -12.26
N THR A 119 -5.32 8.50 -11.00
CA THR A 119 -6.09 7.91 -9.90
C THR A 119 -6.36 8.93 -8.81
N ARG A 120 -7.14 8.52 -7.81
CA ARG A 120 -7.39 9.29 -6.58
C ARG A 120 -6.83 8.50 -5.41
N ILE A 121 -6.00 9.14 -4.60
CA ILE A 121 -5.36 8.53 -3.43
C ILE A 121 -5.77 9.22 -2.13
N ARG A 122 -5.60 8.51 -1.01
CA ARG A 122 -5.81 9.05 0.34
C ARG A 122 -4.48 9.52 0.92
N LEU A 123 -4.46 10.74 1.45
CA LEU A 123 -3.33 11.32 2.17
C LEU A 123 -3.76 11.63 3.61
N ALA A 124 -3.01 11.13 4.59
CA ALA A 124 -3.27 11.38 6.00
C ALA A 124 -2.99 12.84 6.40
N GLU A 125 -1.90 13.41 5.89
CA GLU A 125 -1.41 14.75 6.22
C GLU A 125 -0.57 15.34 5.08
N SER A 126 -0.01 16.54 5.29
CA SER A 126 0.90 17.18 4.33
C SER A 126 2.20 16.39 4.16
N MET A 127 2.46 15.90 2.95
CA MET A 127 3.58 15.01 2.64
C MET A 127 4.01 15.10 1.17
N ASN A 128 5.10 14.39 0.84
CA ASN A 128 5.45 14.18 -0.55
C ASN A 128 4.71 12.96 -1.10
N VAL A 129 4.20 13.11 -2.32
CA VAL A 129 3.80 11.99 -3.17
C VAL A 129 5.00 11.63 -4.02
N VAL A 130 5.46 10.38 -3.90
CA VAL A 130 6.63 9.87 -4.62
C VAL A 130 6.17 8.86 -5.65
N ALA A 131 6.58 9.04 -6.89
CA ALA A 131 6.35 8.06 -7.96
C ALA A 131 7.68 7.40 -8.33
N ILE A 132 7.68 6.08 -8.37
CA ILE A 132 8.84 5.27 -8.74
C ILE A 132 8.48 4.48 -9.99
N ALA A 133 9.25 4.63 -11.06
CA ALA A 133 9.14 3.79 -12.24
C ALA A 133 10.22 2.71 -12.20
N GLN A 134 9.80 1.46 -12.32
CA GLN A 134 10.69 0.32 -12.57
C GLN A 134 10.91 0.20 -14.07
N LEU A 135 12.18 0.24 -14.48
CA LEU A 135 12.55 0.09 -15.88
C LEU A 135 12.78 -1.38 -16.24
N ALA A 136 12.73 -1.68 -17.54
CA ALA A 136 12.90 -3.03 -18.07
C ALA A 136 14.31 -3.61 -17.81
N ASP A 137 15.32 -2.75 -17.65
CA ASP A 137 16.69 -3.11 -17.25
C ASP A 137 16.82 -3.43 -15.74
N GLY A 138 15.73 -3.26 -14.98
CA GLY A 138 15.68 -3.49 -13.54
C GLY A 138 16.28 -2.36 -12.69
N SER A 139 16.54 -1.20 -13.29
CA SER A 139 16.83 0.06 -12.60
C SER A 139 15.54 0.79 -12.20
N PHE A 140 15.68 1.79 -11.32
CA PHE A 140 14.55 2.54 -10.80
C PHE A 140 14.83 4.04 -10.91
N ILE A 141 13.82 4.76 -11.38
CA ILE A 141 13.81 6.23 -11.41
C ILE A 141 12.65 6.76 -10.58
N LYS A 142 12.81 7.92 -9.96
CA LYS A 142 11.77 8.56 -9.14
C LYS A 142 11.58 10.03 -9.44
N ALA A 143 10.40 10.51 -9.10
CA ALA A 143 10.10 11.92 -8.88
C ALA A 143 9.28 12.06 -7.60
N GLN A 144 9.25 13.28 -7.05
CA GLN A 144 8.49 13.60 -5.85
C GLN A 144 7.79 14.95 -6.01
N LYS A 145 6.56 15.05 -5.49
CA LYS A 145 5.76 16.28 -5.48
C LYS A 145 5.23 16.53 -4.06
N PRO A 146 5.53 17.67 -3.43
CA PRO A 146 4.92 18.04 -2.16
C PRO A 146 3.45 18.40 -2.37
N VAL A 147 2.58 17.84 -1.51
CA VAL A 147 1.14 18.12 -1.47
C VAL A 147 0.77 18.50 -0.04
N LYS A 148 0.20 19.69 0.13
CA LYS A 148 -0.30 20.16 1.43
C LYS A 148 -1.75 19.70 1.59
N VAL A 149 -2.08 19.08 2.71
CA VAL A 149 -3.43 18.60 3.01
C VAL A 149 -4.00 19.43 4.15
N THR A 150 -5.23 19.91 3.98
CA THR A 150 -5.94 20.67 5.02
C THR A 150 -6.78 19.77 5.92
N ILE A 151 -7.49 18.78 5.34
CA ILE A 151 -8.27 17.77 6.05
C ILE A 151 -7.71 16.40 5.71
N GLY A 152 -7.19 15.68 6.71
CA GLY A 152 -6.64 14.33 6.53
C GLY A 152 -7.69 13.32 6.06
N GLY A 153 -7.27 12.37 5.22
CA GLY A 153 -8.15 11.37 4.60
C GLY A 153 -7.93 9.92 5.04
N CYS A 154 -6.95 9.68 5.91
CA CYS A 154 -6.71 8.40 6.54
C CYS A 154 -7.29 8.54 7.96
N GLY A 155 -8.48 7.97 8.16
CA GLY A 155 -9.22 8.09 9.42
C GLY A 155 -8.57 7.38 10.59
#